data_AF-A0A538PG18-F1
#
_entry.id   AF-A0A538PG18-F1
#
_cell.length_a   1.000
_cell.length_b   1.000
_cell.length_c   1.000
_cell.angle_alpha   90.00
_cell.angle_beta   90.00
_cell.angle_gamma   90.00
#
_symmetry.space_group_name_H-M   'P 1'
#
loop_
_entity.id
_entity.type
_entity.pdbx_description
1 polymer ?
#
loop_
_entity_poly.entity_id
_entity_poly.type
_entity_poly.pdbx_seq_one_letter_code
_entity_poly.pdbx_strand_id
1 'polypeptide(L)'
;MHRPQPLGFSAFNAAGDPLVRLERAAASRQVKYLRCYLHDLGARGIVLEPNYFDRDYLSEFEAFYATSSAGYPNICKRAHYFSARVTRETFAKAVGGDEHARELVEGSYLGHVVLRPIPGAPIGRTVLRVYPDDAGIAAGTPRVTQPAREYESHVAGLTLKASGLAWQQQDSAVGSCATVALWSMLHSSAFDDHHAIPTTAEITSMAHWSAPSGKRIFPDSGLQLAQVLEVIKEHDLAPVMITGDKAHGEFSRERFCSLVASFIRSGYPVLVSGWLEEVEREAHTVCMVGFRSPELPRVKDGECLVADENIEVVYVHDDNLGPNARFRIAVRADAVSLVPASPEPRRGTWPSDNPTTTYHEIAIPPAEPASESTD
;
A
#
# COMPACT_ATOMS: atom_id res chain seq x y z
N MET A 1 7.89 -11.06 30.13
CA MET A 1 8.58 -12.10 29.34
C MET A 1 7.57 -12.70 28.36
N HIS A 2 7.81 -12.57 27.06
CA HIS A 2 6.89 -13.06 26.04
C HIS A 2 6.87 -14.58 26.08
N ARG A 3 5.70 -15.17 26.35
CA ARG A 3 5.56 -16.64 26.39
C ARG A 3 5.39 -17.16 24.96
N PRO A 4 6.10 -18.22 24.55
CA PRO A 4 5.87 -18.83 23.25
C PRO A 4 4.41 -19.26 23.16
N GLN A 5 3.76 -18.91 22.05
CA GLN A 5 2.37 -19.25 21.77
C GLN A 5 2.31 -20.04 20.47
N PRO A 6 1.48 -21.09 20.39
CA PRO A 6 1.36 -21.89 19.19
C PRO A 6 0.72 -21.08 18.05
N LEU A 7 1.05 -21.44 16.81
CA LEU A 7 0.35 -20.91 15.63
C LEU A 7 -1.17 -21.11 15.76
N GLY A 8 -1.93 -20.07 15.48
CA GLY A 8 -3.39 -20.13 15.37
C GLY A 8 -3.82 -20.53 13.96
N PHE A 9 -4.94 -21.23 13.84
CA PHE A 9 -5.53 -21.59 12.55
C PHE A 9 -7.00 -21.20 12.55
N SER A 10 -7.46 -20.54 11.49
CA SER A 10 -8.86 -20.16 11.35
C SER A 10 -9.32 -20.17 9.90
N ALA A 11 -10.63 -20.25 9.68
CA ALA A 11 -11.19 -19.95 8.39
C ALA A 11 -11.27 -18.42 8.22
N PHE A 12 -11.07 -17.97 6.98
CA PHE A 12 -11.30 -16.56 6.63
C PHE A 12 -12.74 -16.16 6.95
N ASN A 13 -12.93 -14.96 7.50
CA ASN A 13 -14.21 -14.43 7.97
C ASN A 13 -14.89 -15.20 9.13
N ALA A 14 -14.21 -16.15 9.79
CA ALA A 14 -14.71 -16.75 11.02
C ALA A 14 -14.41 -15.88 12.26
N ALA A 15 -14.95 -16.25 13.43
CA ALA A 15 -14.67 -15.55 14.69
C ALA A 15 -13.18 -15.55 15.12
N GLY A 16 -12.38 -16.45 14.54
CA GLY A 16 -10.92 -16.50 14.73
C GLY A 16 -10.13 -15.58 13.79
N ASP A 17 -10.78 -14.99 12.78
CA ASP A 17 -10.14 -14.02 11.87
C ASP A 17 -9.86 -12.71 12.63
N PRO A 18 -8.60 -12.27 12.71
CA PRO A 18 -8.26 -11.03 13.40
C PRO A 18 -8.88 -9.78 12.77
N LEU A 19 -9.11 -9.74 11.45
CA LEU A 19 -9.74 -8.59 10.80
C LEU A 19 -11.22 -8.50 11.16
N VAL A 20 -11.90 -9.63 11.32
CA VAL A 20 -13.29 -9.66 11.84
C VAL A 20 -13.35 -9.09 13.25
N ARG A 21 -12.35 -9.41 14.09
CA ARG A 21 -12.28 -8.88 15.46
C ARG A 21 -12.02 -7.39 15.48
N LEU A 22 -11.10 -6.91 14.64
CA LEU A 22 -10.80 -5.49 14.52
C LEU A 22 -11.99 -4.69 14.02
N GLU A 23 -12.71 -5.17 12.99
CA GLU A 23 -13.89 -4.44 12.48
C GLU A 23 -15.01 -4.34 13.53
N ARG A 24 -15.15 -5.34 14.40
CA ARG A 24 -16.11 -5.28 15.52
C ARG A 24 -15.68 -4.32 16.62
N ALA A 25 -14.37 -4.16 16.82
CA ALA A 25 -13.81 -3.31 17.87
C ALA A 25 -13.71 -1.84 17.45
N ALA A 26 -13.50 -1.58 16.16
CA ALA A 26 -13.35 -0.25 15.60
C ALA A 26 -13.90 -0.19 14.16
N ALA A 27 -14.58 0.90 13.84
CA ALA A 27 -15.06 1.19 12.49
C ALA A 27 -13.93 1.66 11.56
N SER A 28 -12.88 0.85 11.38
CA SER A 28 -11.76 1.18 10.49
C SER A 28 -12.10 0.90 9.03
N ARG A 29 -11.93 1.93 8.18
CA ARG A 29 -12.09 1.84 6.73
C ARG A 29 -11.11 0.84 6.12
N GLN A 30 -9.86 0.86 6.58
CA GLN A 30 -8.78 -0.01 6.13
C GLN A 30 -9.04 -1.48 6.42
N VAL A 31 -9.57 -1.79 7.63
CA VAL A 31 -9.94 -3.17 7.98
C VAL A 31 -11.04 -3.67 7.04
N LYS A 32 -12.09 -2.88 6.79
CA LYS A 32 -13.16 -3.22 5.84
C LYS A 32 -12.61 -3.44 4.44
N TYR A 33 -11.73 -2.55 3.97
CA TYR A 33 -11.10 -2.64 2.66
C TYR A 33 -10.32 -3.96 2.52
N LEU A 34 -9.44 -4.28 3.48
CA LEU A 34 -8.65 -5.51 3.45
C LEU A 34 -9.51 -6.77 3.46
N ARG A 35 -10.63 -6.77 4.20
CA ARG A 35 -11.58 -7.89 4.18
C ARG A 35 -12.25 -8.06 2.82
N CYS A 36 -12.68 -6.97 2.19
CA CYS A 36 -13.18 -7.01 0.81
C CYS A 36 -12.09 -7.53 -0.15
N TYR A 37 -10.86 -7.04 0.02
CA TYR A 37 -9.73 -7.37 -0.85
C TYR A 37 -9.36 -8.85 -0.79
N LEU A 38 -9.15 -9.36 0.42
CA LEU A 38 -8.85 -10.76 0.67
C LEU A 38 -9.98 -11.69 0.23
N HIS A 39 -11.25 -11.28 0.38
CA HIS A 39 -12.37 -12.06 -0.11
C HIS A 39 -12.35 -12.17 -1.64
N ASP A 40 -12.12 -11.06 -2.35
CA ASP A 40 -12.07 -11.07 -3.83
C ASP A 40 -10.84 -11.81 -4.36
N LEU A 41 -9.74 -11.87 -3.59
CA LEU A 41 -8.60 -12.76 -3.82
C LEU A 41 -8.91 -14.25 -3.57
N GLY A 42 -10.08 -14.55 -3.01
CA GLY A 42 -10.50 -15.92 -2.72
C GLY A 42 -9.95 -16.48 -1.42
N ALA A 43 -9.64 -15.66 -0.42
CA ALA A 43 -9.17 -16.13 0.88
C ALA A 43 -10.16 -17.11 1.55
N ARG A 44 -9.63 -18.20 2.09
CA ARG A 44 -10.38 -19.26 2.79
C ARG A 44 -9.75 -19.69 4.11
N GLY A 45 -8.43 -19.59 4.24
CA GLY A 45 -7.68 -20.02 5.42
C GLY A 45 -6.79 -18.92 5.97
N ILE A 46 -6.54 -18.99 7.29
CA ILE A 46 -5.65 -18.09 8.03
C ILE A 46 -4.72 -18.91 8.92
N VAL A 47 -3.43 -18.60 8.86
CA VAL A 47 -2.44 -19.01 9.87
C VAL A 47 -1.99 -17.77 10.63
N LEU A 48 -2.08 -17.78 11.96
CA LEU A 48 -1.78 -16.65 12.82
C LEU A 48 -0.51 -16.91 13.61
N GLU A 49 0.47 -16.01 13.48
CA GLU A 49 1.60 -15.88 14.38
C GLU A 49 1.25 -14.90 15.51
N PRO A 50 1.01 -15.39 16.74
CA PRO A 50 0.55 -14.54 17.83
C PRO A 50 1.64 -13.64 18.44
N ASN A 51 2.92 -14.00 18.25
CA ASN A 51 4.07 -13.25 18.74
C ASN A 51 5.02 -12.99 17.57
N TYR A 52 4.84 -11.87 16.89
CA TYR A 52 5.66 -11.46 15.76
C TYR A 52 6.36 -10.13 16.07
N PHE A 53 7.66 -10.08 15.81
CA PHE A 53 8.45 -8.86 15.89
C PHE A 53 8.56 -8.27 14.49
N ASP A 54 7.80 -7.23 14.22
CA ASP A 54 7.91 -6.49 12.96
C ASP A 54 8.98 -5.42 13.09
N ARG A 55 9.92 -5.37 12.13
CA ARG A 55 11.01 -4.40 12.13
C ARG A 55 10.49 -2.95 12.13
N ASP A 56 9.47 -2.67 11.34
CA ASP A 56 8.93 -1.32 11.19
C ASP A 56 8.27 -0.89 12.52
N TYR A 57 7.38 -1.73 13.05
CA TYR A 57 6.76 -1.44 14.36
C TYR A 57 7.75 -1.37 15.52
N LEU A 58 8.82 -2.17 15.53
CA LEU A 58 9.85 -2.07 16.57
C LEU A 58 10.56 -0.71 16.55
N SER A 59 10.82 -0.17 15.35
CA SER A 59 11.38 1.17 15.17
C SER A 59 10.38 2.25 15.64
N GLU A 60 9.10 2.14 15.24
CA GLU A 60 8.02 3.01 15.75
C GLU A 60 7.90 2.93 17.29
N PHE A 61 8.04 1.73 17.84
CA PHE A 61 7.96 1.49 19.27
C PHE A 61 9.11 2.17 20.02
N GLU A 62 10.34 2.01 19.56
CA GLU A 62 11.51 2.68 20.14
C GLU A 62 11.39 4.20 20.06
N ALA A 63 10.99 4.73 18.90
CA ALA A 63 10.91 6.17 18.65
C ALA A 63 9.85 6.87 19.50
N PHE A 64 8.71 6.21 19.77
CA PHE A 64 7.57 6.86 20.41
C PHE A 64 6.95 6.03 21.55
N TYR A 65 6.53 4.80 21.28
CA TYR A 65 5.66 4.06 22.21
C TYR A 65 6.37 3.52 23.47
N ALA A 66 7.69 3.35 23.45
CA ALA A 66 8.48 2.84 24.57
C ALA A 66 8.41 3.76 25.80
N THR A 67 8.15 5.05 25.60
CA THR A 67 8.02 6.04 26.68
C THR A 67 6.56 6.32 27.05
N SER A 68 5.61 5.71 26.36
CA SER A 68 4.18 5.94 26.58
C SER A 68 3.70 5.32 27.88
N SER A 69 3.02 6.12 28.71
CA SER A 69 2.41 5.65 29.96
C SER A 69 1.26 4.65 29.75
N ALA A 70 0.72 4.55 28.54
CA ALA A 70 -0.32 3.57 28.20
C ALA A 70 0.22 2.12 28.15
N GLY A 71 1.55 1.94 28.07
CA GLY A 71 2.19 0.62 28.19
C GLY A 71 1.95 -0.31 26.99
N TYR A 72 2.15 0.19 25.78
CA TYR A 72 2.04 -0.61 24.56
C TYR A 72 3.07 -1.77 24.56
N PRO A 73 2.71 -2.98 24.09
CA PRO A 73 3.66 -4.06 23.94
C PRO A 73 4.45 -3.90 22.63
N ASN A 74 5.74 -4.26 22.62
CA ASN A 74 6.58 -4.30 21.42
C ASN A 74 6.36 -5.57 20.54
N ILE A 75 5.18 -6.19 20.62
CA ILE A 75 4.84 -7.41 19.88
C ILE A 75 3.61 -7.18 19.03
N CYS A 76 3.74 -7.56 17.76
CA CYS A 76 2.65 -7.65 16.81
C CYS A 76 2.12 -9.08 16.72
N LYS A 77 1.02 -9.22 15.98
CA LYS A 77 0.61 -10.51 15.40
C LYS A 77 0.83 -10.45 13.89
N ARG A 78 1.06 -11.58 13.23
CA ARG A 78 1.09 -11.65 11.76
C ARG A 78 0.08 -12.69 11.27
N ALA A 79 -0.88 -12.25 10.48
CA ALA A 79 -1.92 -13.10 9.91
C ALA A 79 -1.57 -13.42 8.46
N HIS A 80 -1.37 -14.70 8.16
CA HIS A 80 -1.10 -15.23 6.81
C HIS A 80 -2.41 -15.71 6.20
N TYR A 81 -2.72 -15.25 4.99
CA TYR A 81 -3.96 -15.58 4.29
C TYR A 81 -3.70 -16.58 3.16
N PHE A 82 -4.65 -17.48 2.92
CA PHE A 82 -4.55 -18.54 1.93
C PHE A 82 -5.84 -18.68 1.14
N SER A 83 -5.77 -18.95 -0.16
CA SER A 83 -6.92 -19.22 -1.02
C SER A 83 -7.52 -20.63 -0.83
N ALA A 84 -6.78 -21.50 -0.14
CA ALA A 84 -7.24 -22.80 0.33
C ALA A 84 -7.50 -22.77 1.84
N ARG A 85 -8.27 -23.75 2.34
CA ARG A 85 -8.37 -23.99 3.79
C ARG A 85 -7.07 -24.65 4.27
N VAL A 86 -6.31 -23.94 5.08
CA VAL A 86 -5.11 -24.46 5.74
C VAL A 86 -5.44 -24.81 7.19
N THR A 87 -5.36 -26.09 7.53
CA THR A 87 -5.59 -26.59 8.89
C THR A 87 -4.26 -26.87 9.58
N ARG A 88 -4.28 -27.04 10.92
CA ARG A 88 -3.10 -27.47 11.68
C ARG A 88 -2.51 -28.77 11.13
N GLU A 89 -3.36 -29.73 10.78
CA GLU A 89 -2.91 -31.03 10.25
C GLU A 89 -2.21 -30.87 8.91
N THR A 90 -2.85 -30.17 7.97
CA THR A 90 -2.28 -29.90 6.63
C THR A 90 -0.96 -29.15 6.73
N PHE A 91 -0.91 -28.12 7.58
CA PHE A 91 0.30 -27.32 7.78
C PHE A 91 1.43 -28.14 8.43
N ALA A 92 1.10 -28.99 9.42
CA ALA A 92 2.08 -29.87 10.04
C ALA A 92 2.65 -30.91 9.06
N LYS A 93 1.83 -31.46 8.15
CA LYS A 93 2.31 -32.34 7.06
C LYS A 93 3.28 -31.60 6.14
N ALA A 94 2.94 -30.38 5.73
CA ALA A 94 3.81 -29.54 4.90
C ALA A 94 5.17 -29.28 5.58
N VAL A 95 5.17 -28.89 6.86
CA VAL A 95 6.40 -28.73 7.67
C VAL A 95 7.16 -30.05 7.80
N GLY A 96 6.45 -31.18 7.88
CA GLY A 96 7.01 -32.53 7.95
C GLY A 96 7.57 -33.06 6.62
N GLY A 97 7.52 -32.28 5.54
CA GLY A 97 8.09 -32.64 4.24
C GLY A 97 7.13 -33.34 3.28
N ASP A 98 5.83 -33.38 3.57
CA ASP A 98 4.83 -33.88 2.62
C ASP A 98 4.69 -32.92 1.43
N GLU A 99 5.07 -33.37 0.24
CA GLU A 99 5.12 -32.53 -0.97
C GLU A 99 3.75 -31.98 -1.37
N HIS A 100 2.69 -32.79 -1.26
CA HIS A 100 1.34 -32.37 -1.64
C HIS A 100 0.78 -31.31 -0.69
N ALA A 101 0.97 -31.50 0.62
CA ALA A 101 0.59 -30.51 1.62
C ALA A 101 1.42 -29.21 1.45
N ARG A 102 2.69 -29.33 1.10
CA ARG A 102 3.57 -28.19 0.83
C ARG A 102 3.12 -27.40 -0.39
N GLU A 103 2.86 -28.07 -1.51
CA GLU A 103 2.32 -27.45 -2.73
C GLU A 103 0.99 -26.73 -2.46
N LEU A 104 0.09 -27.34 -1.70
CA LEU A 104 -1.17 -26.72 -1.31
C LEU A 104 -0.95 -25.45 -0.46
N VAL A 105 -0.09 -25.50 0.56
CA VAL A 105 0.16 -24.37 1.47
C VAL A 105 0.88 -23.23 0.75
N GLU A 106 1.97 -23.52 0.05
CA GLU A 106 2.77 -22.51 -0.66
C GLU A 106 2.01 -21.94 -1.87
N GLY A 107 1.38 -22.80 -2.69
CA GLY A 107 0.65 -22.39 -3.89
C GLY A 107 -0.58 -21.53 -3.58
N SER A 108 -1.24 -21.77 -2.44
CA SER A 108 -2.42 -21.02 -2.01
C SER A 108 -2.12 -19.76 -1.19
N TYR A 109 -0.86 -19.45 -0.87
CA TYR A 109 -0.53 -18.30 -0.02
C TYR A 109 -0.85 -16.97 -0.70
N LEU A 110 -1.68 -16.14 -0.08
CA LEU A 110 -2.12 -14.84 -0.63
C LEU A 110 -1.30 -13.65 -0.10
N GLY A 111 -0.48 -13.86 0.94
CA GLY A 111 0.24 -12.79 1.62
C GLY A 111 -0.10 -12.69 3.10
N HIS A 112 0.32 -11.59 3.74
CA HIS A 112 0.11 -11.37 5.17
C HIS A 112 -0.29 -9.95 5.52
N VAL A 113 -0.87 -9.81 6.72
CA VAL A 113 -1.15 -8.56 7.40
C VAL A 113 -0.50 -8.61 8.78
N VAL A 114 0.38 -7.65 9.08
CA VAL A 114 0.86 -7.43 10.44
C VAL A 114 -0.18 -6.62 11.21
N LEU A 115 -0.45 -7.04 12.45
CA LEU A 115 -1.41 -6.42 13.35
C LEU A 115 -0.62 -5.77 14.49
N ARG A 116 -0.54 -4.44 14.45
CA ARG A 116 0.12 -3.64 15.47
C ARG A 116 -0.79 -3.52 16.70
N PRO A 117 -0.23 -3.46 17.90
CA PRO A 117 -1.02 -3.25 19.12
C PRO A 117 -1.38 -1.77 19.33
N ILE A 118 -1.66 -1.03 18.25
CA ILE A 118 -2.03 0.40 18.27
C ILE A 118 -3.53 0.49 17.94
N PRO A 119 -4.42 0.83 18.90
CA PRO A 119 -5.86 0.87 18.66
C PRO A 119 -6.31 1.78 17.51
N GLY A 120 -5.63 2.92 17.31
CA GLY A 120 -5.94 3.87 16.24
C GLY A 120 -5.39 3.47 14.86
N ALA A 121 -4.30 2.71 14.84
CA ALA A 121 -3.60 2.30 13.62
C ALA A 121 -3.22 0.80 13.67
N PRO A 122 -4.20 -0.12 13.78
CA PRO A 122 -3.92 -1.52 14.08
C PRO A 122 -3.27 -2.28 12.92
N ILE A 123 -3.31 -1.75 11.69
CA ILE A 123 -2.77 -2.44 10.52
C ILE A 123 -1.34 -1.97 10.24
N GLY A 124 -0.38 -2.86 10.42
CA GLY A 124 1.02 -2.65 10.05
C GLY A 124 1.31 -3.13 8.63
N ARG A 125 2.59 -3.45 8.39
CA ARG A 125 3.08 -3.96 7.12
C ARG A 125 2.20 -5.09 6.59
N THR A 126 1.67 -4.86 5.41
CA THR A 126 0.77 -5.73 4.69
C THR A 126 1.34 -5.94 3.30
N VAL A 127 1.50 -7.20 2.92
CA VAL A 127 1.94 -7.61 1.59
C VAL A 127 0.94 -8.63 1.10
N LEU A 128 0.19 -8.30 0.06
CA LEU A 128 -0.82 -9.16 -0.53
C LEU A 128 -0.56 -9.35 -2.02
N ARG A 129 -0.93 -10.51 -2.55
CA ARG A 129 -0.96 -10.75 -3.99
C ARG A 129 -1.85 -9.72 -4.67
N VAL A 130 -1.41 -9.20 -5.81
CA VAL A 130 -2.26 -8.37 -6.66
C VAL A 130 -3.36 -9.23 -7.28
N TYR A 131 -4.54 -8.65 -7.52
CA TYR A 131 -5.61 -9.35 -8.22
C TYR A 131 -5.16 -9.87 -9.59
N PRO A 132 -5.45 -11.15 -9.92
CA PRO A 132 -5.19 -11.66 -11.26
C PRO A 132 -6.08 -10.95 -12.28
N ASP A 133 -5.59 -10.80 -13.51
CA ASP A 133 -6.47 -10.48 -14.63
C ASP A 133 -7.39 -11.66 -14.92
N ASP A 134 -8.67 -11.35 -15.18
CA ASP A 134 -9.59 -12.35 -15.70
C ASP A 134 -9.09 -12.81 -17.07
N ALA A 135 -9.22 -14.10 -17.37
CA ALA A 135 -8.66 -14.71 -18.58
C ALA A 135 -9.09 -13.99 -19.88
N GLY A 136 -10.28 -13.40 -19.92
CA GLY A 136 -10.78 -12.61 -21.06
C GLY A 136 -10.25 -11.17 -21.14
N ILE A 137 -9.75 -10.61 -20.03
CA ILE A 137 -9.23 -9.23 -19.98
C ILE A 137 -7.71 -9.17 -20.13
N ALA A 138 -7.01 -10.22 -19.66
CA ALA A 138 -5.56 -10.37 -19.80
C ALA A 138 -5.07 -10.24 -21.26
N ALA A 139 -5.93 -10.56 -22.24
CA ALA A 139 -5.61 -10.51 -23.66
C ALA A 139 -5.63 -9.11 -24.29
N GLY A 140 -6.20 -8.09 -23.62
CA GLY A 140 -6.36 -6.75 -24.20
C GLY A 140 -5.90 -5.60 -23.29
N THR A 141 -6.23 -5.65 -22.00
CA THR A 141 -5.94 -4.57 -21.05
C THR A 141 -5.36 -5.11 -19.74
N PRO A 142 -4.15 -5.72 -19.78
CA PRO A 142 -3.54 -6.31 -18.60
C PRO A 142 -3.17 -5.26 -17.55
N ARG A 143 -3.12 -5.68 -16.30
CA ARG A 143 -2.53 -4.91 -15.20
C ARG A 143 -1.01 -4.80 -15.38
N VAL A 144 -0.50 -3.63 -15.07
CA VAL A 144 0.91 -3.25 -15.16
C VAL A 144 1.33 -2.91 -13.74
N THR A 145 2.14 -3.78 -13.14
CA THR A 145 2.46 -3.80 -11.69
C THR A 145 3.94 -4.08 -11.45
N GLN A 146 4.82 -3.65 -12.35
CA GLN A 146 6.27 -3.88 -12.26
C GLN A 146 6.92 -3.38 -10.96
N PRO A 147 6.40 -2.36 -10.26
CA PRO A 147 6.95 -2.01 -8.95
C PRO A 147 6.76 -3.09 -7.87
N ALA A 148 5.89 -4.08 -8.11
CA ALA A 148 5.75 -5.22 -7.21
C ALA A 148 7.00 -6.09 -7.21
N ARG A 149 7.29 -6.70 -6.06
CA ARG A 149 8.38 -7.66 -5.87
C ARG A 149 7.91 -8.88 -5.09
N GLU A 150 8.74 -9.92 -5.07
CA GLU A 150 8.49 -11.10 -4.25
C GLU A 150 8.90 -10.85 -2.79
N TYR A 151 7.99 -11.14 -1.86
CA TYR A 151 8.26 -11.12 -0.43
C TYR A 151 8.23 -12.56 0.09
N GLU A 152 9.28 -12.91 0.83
CA GLU A 152 9.35 -14.19 1.54
C GLU A 152 8.92 -14.02 3.00
N SER A 153 8.13 -14.98 3.48
CA SER A 153 7.75 -15.10 4.88
C SER A 153 8.07 -16.51 5.37
N HIS A 154 9.02 -16.62 6.29
CA HIS A 154 9.34 -17.89 6.92
C HIS A 154 8.40 -18.16 8.09
N VAL A 155 7.65 -19.27 8.03
CA VAL A 155 6.71 -19.69 9.08
C VAL A 155 6.95 -21.16 9.41
N ALA A 156 7.45 -21.43 10.61
CA ALA A 156 7.79 -22.78 11.08
C ALA A 156 8.69 -23.58 10.09
N GLY A 157 9.62 -22.90 9.41
CA GLY A 157 10.54 -23.49 8.42
C GLY A 157 10.00 -23.55 6.99
N LEU A 158 8.73 -23.26 6.75
CA LEU A 158 8.19 -23.08 5.39
C LEU A 158 8.49 -21.67 4.88
N THR A 159 8.83 -21.55 3.60
CA THR A 159 9.02 -20.26 2.93
C THR A 159 7.80 -19.95 2.09
N LEU A 160 6.99 -19.00 2.54
CA LEU A 160 5.78 -18.56 1.84
C LEU A 160 6.10 -17.32 1.00
N LYS A 161 5.70 -17.33 -0.27
CA LYS A 161 6.02 -16.28 -1.24
C LYS A 161 4.77 -15.54 -1.74
N ALA A 162 4.77 -14.22 -1.63
CA ALA A 162 3.72 -13.37 -2.20
C ALA A 162 4.34 -12.25 -3.04
N SER A 163 3.84 -12.06 -4.26
CA SER A 163 4.25 -10.96 -5.13
C SER A 163 3.28 -9.79 -4.99
N GLY A 164 3.80 -8.64 -4.61
CA GLY A 164 3.03 -7.41 -4.35
C GLY A 164 3.96 -6.27 -3.97
N LEU A 165 3.42 -5.19 -3.41
CA LEU A 165 4.21 -4.14 -2.78
C LEU A 165 3.73 -3.94 -1.34
N ALA A 166 4.62 -3.60 -0.42
CA ALA A 166 4.25 -3.41 0.97
C ALA A 166 3.41 -2.14 1.14
N TRP A 167 2.39 -2.24 1.99
CA TRP A 167 1.53 -1.15 2.42
C TRP A 167 1.37 -1.18 3.94
N GLN A 168 1.10 -0.03 4.55
CA GLN A 168 0.83 0.09 5.99
C GLN A 168 -0.24 1.17 6.20
N GLN A 169 -1.01 1.07 7.28
CA GLN A 169 -1.89 2.17 7.70
C GLN A 169 -1.07 3.27 8.37
N GLN A 170 -1.41 4.53 8.15
CA GLN A 170 -0.78 5.64 8.85
C GLN A 170 -0.99 5.54 10.37
N ASP A 171 0.08 5.79 11.11
CA ASP A 171 0.06 6.08 12.54
C ASP A 171 0.56 7.50 12.76
N SER A 172 -0.35 8.44 13.05
CA SER A 172 -0.02 9.86 13.23
C SER A 172 0.91 10.13 14.41
N ALA A 173 1.12 9.17 15.32
CA ALA A 173 2.12 9.29 16.36
C ALA A 173 3.56 9.24 15.81
N VAL A 174 3.78 8.56 14.69
CA VAL A 174 5.13 8.33 14.13
C VAL A 174 5.28 8.91 12.73
N GLY A 175 4.28 8.79 11.85
CA GLY A 175 4.41 9.25 10.47
C GLY A 175 3.09 9.72 9.87
N SER A 176 3.21 10.61 8.90
CA SER A 176 2.11 11.12 8.07
C SER A 176 1.87 10.30 6.80
N CYS A 177 0.84 10.63 6.03
CA CYS A 177 0.51 10.00 4.74
C CYS A 177 1.72 10.00 3.78
N ALA A 178 2.45 11.11 3.69
CA ALA A 178 3.68 11.21 2.90
C ALA A 178 4.78 10.24 3.36
N THR A 179 4.91 10.01 4.67
CA THR A 179 5.86 9.02 5.23
C THR A 179 5.52 7.62 4.74
N VAL A 180 4.24 7.23 4.83
CA VAL A 180 3.78 5.89 4.42
C VAL A 180 3.84 5.70 2.92
N ALA A 181 3.46 6.71 2.14
CA ALA A 181 3.54 6.66 0.68
C ALA A 181 5.00 6.51 0.20
N LEU A 182 5.91 7.29 0.79
CA LEU A 182 7.35 7.19 0.52
C LEU A 182 7.91 5.84 0.95
N TRP A 183 7.53 5.33 2.13
CA TRP A 183 7.90 3.99 2.59
C TRP A 183 7.48 2.92 1.59
N SER A 184 6.22 2.94 1.13
CA SER A 184 5.73 2.03 0.09
C SER A 184 6.51 2.16 -1.21
N MET A 185 6.90 3.38 -1.61
CA MET A 185 7.73 3.59 -2.80
C MET A 185 9.12 2.94 -2.64
N LEU A 186 9.80 3.15 -1.51
CA LEU A 186 11.15 2.61 -1.25
C LEU A 186 11.18 1.09 -1.09
N HIS A 187 10.04 0.46 -0.77
CA HIS A 187 9.91 -1.00 -0.85
C HIS A 187 10.09 -1.54 -2.27
N SER A 188 9.85 -0.73 -3.31
CA SER A 188 10.04 -1.16 -4.69
C SER A 188 11.52 -1.17 -5.10
N SER A 189 12.36 -0.31 -4.52
CA SER A 189 13.78 -0.19 -4.90
C SER A 189 14.71 -1.17 -4.18
N ALA A 190 14.18 -1.95 -3.24
CA ALA A 190 14.96 -2.87 -2.41
C ALA A 190 15.23 -4.22 -3.08
N PHE A 191 15.83 -4.21 -4.26
CA PHE A 191 16.18 -5.42 -5.03
C PHE A 191 17.55 -6.01 -4.65
N ASP A 192 18.38 -5.26 -3.92
CA ASP A 192 19.73 -5.67 -3.51
C ASP A 192 20.06 -5.23 -2.08
N ASP A 193 21.21 -5.70 -1.58
CA ASP A 193 21.69 -5.43 -0.22
C ASP A 193 22.11 -3.97 -0.02
N HIS A 194 22.20 -3.16 -1.09
CA HIS A 194 22.61 -1.77 -1.03
C HIS A 194 21.46 -0.84 -0.62
N HIS A 195 20.21 -1.18 -0.96
CA HIS A 195 19.03 -0.38 -0.64
C HIS A 195 18.20 -1.05 0.45
N ALA A 196 18.69 -1.00 1.69
CA ALA A 196 17.93 -1.45 2.84
C ALA A 196 16.70 -0.56 3.05
N ILE A 197 15.50 -1.14 2.96
CA ILE A 197 14.25 -0.38 3.12
C ILE A 197 14.25 0.34 4.48
N PRO A 198 14.12 1.68 4.52
CA PRO A 198 14.02 2.40 5.77
C PRO A 198 12.66 2.16 6.41
N THR A 199 12.61 2.21 7.73
CA THR A 199 11.39 2.16 8.52
C THR A 199 10.65 3.50 8.48
N THR A 200 9.35 3.51 8.80
CA THR A 200 8.57 4.75 8.89
C THR A 200 9.20 5.76 9.84
N ALA A 201 9.67 5.32 11.02
CA ALA A 201 10.35 6.19 11.98
C ALA A 201 11.70 6.74 11.47
N GLU A 202 12.47 5.96 10.71
CA GLU A 202 13.70 6.41 10.06
C GLU A 202 13.38 7.48 8.99
N ILE A 203 12.36 7.25 8.17
CA ILE A 203 11.88 8.23 7.16
C ILE A 203 11.50 9.55 7.82
N THR A 204 10.65 9.51 8.86
CA THR A 204 10.23 10.74 9.56
C THR A 204 11.42 11.45 10.20
N SER A 205 12.36 10.70 10.80
CA SER A 205 13.55 11.29 11.40
C SER A 205 14.44 11.98 10.37
N MET A 206 14.69 11.35 9.22
CA MET A 206 15.44 11.94 8.11
C MET A 206 14.76 13.22 7.59
N ALA A 207 13.43 13.17 7.39
CA ALA A 207 12.65 14.29 6.88
C ALA A 207 12.74 15.56 7.75
N HIS A 208 12.76 15.41 9.08
CA HIS A 208 12.85 16.54 10.02
C HIS A 208 14.29 16.96 10.33
N TRP A 209 15.27 16.05 10.20
CA TRP A 209 16.68 16.39 10.36
C TRP A 209 17.19 17.27 9.22
N SER A 210 16.85 16.93 7.97
CA SER A 210 17.38 17.64 6.81
C SER A 210 16.68 18.98 6.54
N ALA A 211 15.50 19.22 7.15
CA ALA A 211 14.82 20.51 7.12
C ALA A 211 14.31 20.91 8.53
N PRO A 212 15.21 21.34 9.44
CA PRO A 212 14.84 21.64 10.81
C PRO A 212 13.84 22.80 10.88
N SER A 213 12.61 22.51 11.31
CA SER A 213 11.58 23.53 11.53
C SER A 213 11.50 24.01 12.99
N GLY A 214 12.37 23.47 13.87
CA GLY A 214 12.30 23.67 15.33
C GLY A 214 11.12 22.96 16.02
N LYS A 215 10.29 22.24 15.26
CA LYS A 215 9.20 21.41 15.78
C LYS A 215 9.74 20.06 16.27
N ARG A 216 8.96 19.40 17.12
CA ARG A 216 9.23 18.01 17.52
C ARG A 216 9.09 17.11 16.30
N ILE A 217 9.94 16.08 16.22
CA ILE A 217 9.89 15.06 15.16
C ILE A 217 8.63 14.18 15.32
N PHE A 218 8.33 13.79 16.56
CA PHE A 218 7.17 12.97 16.91
C PHE A 218 6.29 13.69 17.95
N PRO A 219 4.94 13.67 17.82
CA PRO A 219 4.17 13.15 16.68
C PRO A 219 4.36 13.98 15.40
N ASP A 220 4.23 13.32 14.24
CA ASP A 220 4.43 13.95 12.94
C ASP A 220 3.16 14.65 12.44
N SER A 221 3.29 15.89 11.98
CA SER A 221 2.18 16.72 11.49
C SER A 221 2.08 16.81 9.97
N GLY A 222 2.81 15.96 9.24
CA GLY A 222 2.92 16.04 7.77
C GLY A 222 4.32 16.42 7.32
N LEU A 223 4.67 15.95 6.12
CA LEU A 223 5.92 16.32 5.44
C LEU A 223 5.66 17.35 4.34
N GLN A 224 6.53 18.35 4.27
CA GLN A 224 6.60 19.25 3.12
C GLN A 224 7.26 18.55 1.93
N LEU A 225 6.97 19.00 0.71
CA LEU A 225 7.56 18.44 -0.51
C LEU A 225 9.09 18.43 -0.48
N ALA A 226 9.71 19.51 0.01
CA ALA A 226 11.17 19.57 0.17
C ALA A 226 11.71 18.46 1.08
N GLN A 227 11.00 18.12 2.17
CA GLN A 227 11.38 17.04 3.07
C GLN A 227 11.27 15.67 2.40
N VAL A 228 10.21 15.45 1.61
CA VAL A 228 10.04 14.20 0.84
C VAL A 228 11.18 14.02 -0.16
N LEU A 229 11.52 15.06 -0.92
CA LEU A 229 12.62 15.02 -1.89
C LEU A 229 13.97 14.75 -1.20
N GLU A 230 14.18 15.32 -0.02
CA GLU A 230 15.44 15.16 0.71
C GLU A 230 15.59 13.74 1.27
N VAL A 231 14.52 13.12 1.79
CA VAL A 231 14.58 11.71 2.22
C VAL A 231 14.96 10.79 1.06
N ILE A 232 14.47 11.05 -0.16
CA ILE A 232 14.86 10.25 -1.34
C ILE A 232 16.36 10.37 -1.61
N LYS A 233 16.94 11.58 -1.49
CA LYS A 233 18.39 11.78 -1.65
C LYS A 233 19.22 11.13 -0.55
N GLU A 234 18.80 11.23 0.70
CA GLU A 234 19.45 10.58 1.85
C GLU A 234 19.43 9.05 1.74
N HIS A 235 18.54 8.51 0.90
CA HIS A 235 18.50 7.08 0.57
C HIS A 235 19.27 6.73 -0.72
N ASP A 236 20.23 7.57 -1.13
CA ASP A 236 21.08 7.41 -2.32
C ASP A 236 20.30 7.31 -3.64
N LEU A 237 19.07 7.82 -3.68
CA LEU A 237 18.22 7.90 -4.88
C LEU A 237 18.13 9.34 -5.40
N ALA A 238 17.86 9.48 -6.70
CA ALA A 238 17.65 10.79 -7.33
C ALA A 238 16.14 11.08 -7.44
N PRO A 239 15.58 12.03 -6.66
CA PRO A 239 14.18 12.38 -6.81
C PRO A 239 13.95 13.15 -8.11
N VAL A 240 12.84 12.84 -8.79
CA VAL A 240 12.36 13.59 -9.96
C VAL A 240 11.00 14.18 -9.63
N MET A 241 10.95 15.49 -9.50
CA MET A 241 9.71 16.25 -9.38
C MET A 241 9.24 16.66 -10.77
N ILE A 242 7.97 16.40 -11.08
CA ILE A 242 7.40 16.73 -12.39
C ILE A 242 6.19 17.63 -12.18
N THR A 243 6.11 18.66 -12.99
CA THR A 243 4.99 19.61 -13.02
C THR A 243 4.09 19.36 -14.21
N GLY A 244 2.86 19.89 -14.11
CA GLY A 244 1.92 19.93 -15.22
C GLY A 244 2.40 20.77 -16.40
N ASP A 245 1.74 20.59 -17.54
CA ASP A 245 2.02 21.20 -18.84
C ASP A 245 1.00 22.25 -19.27
N LYS A 246 -0.08 22.45 -18.50
CA LYS A 246 -1.04 23.51 -18.76
C LYS A 246 -0.51 24.86 -18.27
N ALA A 247 -1.14 25.93 -18.76
CA ALA A 247 -0.73 27.31 -18.50
C ALA A 247 -0.64 27.69 -17.01
N HIS A 248 -1.45 27.05 -16.16
CA HIS A 248 -1.48 27.31 -14.72
C HIS A 248 -0.80 26.20 -13.90
N GLY A 249 -0.07 25.28 -14.55
CA GLY A 249 0.72 24.24 -13.89
C GLY A 249 -0.03 22.93 -13.62
N GLU A 250 -1.29 22.81 -14.03
CA GLU A 250 -2.04 21.55 -13.97
C GLU A 250 -1.56 20.57 -15.04
N PHE A 251 -1.75 19.29 -14.77
CA PHE A 251 -1.48 18.26 -15.77
C PHE A 251 -2.58 18.21 -16.84
N SER A 252 -2.19 18.12 -18.11
CA SER A 252 -3.02 17.46 -19.11
C SER A 252 -3.18 15.99 -18.73
N ARG A 253 -4.32 15.41 -19.14
CA ARG A 253 -4.58 14.00 -18.87
C ARG A 253 -3.50 13.15 -19.54
N GLU A 254 -3.15 13.50 -20.77
CA GLU A 254 -2.18 12.81 -21.62
C GLU A 254 -0.81 12.78 -20.95
N ARG A 255 -0.29 13.93 -20.50
CA ARG A 255 1.00 14.00 -19.79
C ARG A 255 0.97 13.21 -18.49
N PHE A 256 -0.07 13.36 -17.69
CA PHE A 256 -0.20 12.62 -16.42
C PHE A 256 -0.15 11.11 -16.68
N CYS A 257 -0.98 10.63 -17.60
CA CYS A 257 -1.08 9.25 -18.01
C CYS A 257 0.26 8.68 -18.50
N SER A 258 0.92 9.36 -19.45
CA SER A 258 2.18 8.89 -20.04
C SER A 258 3.32 8.85 -19.03
N LEU A 259 3.40 9.81 -18.11
CA LEU A 259 4.41 9.83 -17.05
C LEU A 259 4.21 8.70 -16.07
N VAL A 260 2.99 8.57 -15.51
CA VAL A 260 2.63 7.49 -14.58
C VAL A 260 2.95 6.13 -15.20
N ALA A 261 2.54 5.92 -16.45
CA ALA A 261 2.78 4.66 -17.13
C ALA A 261 4.27 4.39 -17.37
N SER A 262 5.06 5.41 -17.74
CA SER A 262 6.49 5.27 -18.01
C SER A 262 7.28 4.89 -16.76
N PHE A 263 7.02 5.54 -15.61
CA PHE A 263 7.66 5.19 -14.34
C PHE A 263 7.26 3.81 -13.87
N ILE A 264 5.95 3.51 -13.85
CA ILE A 264 5.46 2.22 -13.38
C ILE A 264 5.98 1.09 -14.26
N ARG A 265 5.99 1.23 -15.60
CA ARG A 265 6.58 0.22 -16.51
C ARG A 265 8.07 0.00 -16.25
N SER A 266 8.77 1.04 -15.80
CA SER A 266 10.20 1.00 -15.45
C SER A 266 10.45 0.45 -14.05
N GLY A 267 9.40 0.05 -13.30
CA GLY A 267 9.51 -0.49 -11.94
C GLY A 267 9.49 0.55 -10.83
N TYR A 268 9.27 1.84 -11.14
CA TYR A 268 9.24 2.93 -10.16
C TYR A 268 7.79 3.33 -9.82
N PRO A 269 7.34 3.19 -8.56
CA PRO A 269 6.10 3.78 -8.10
C PRO A 269 6.15 5.32 -8.21
N VAL A 270 4.97 5.94 -8.31
CA VAL A 270 4.84 7.40 -8.42
C VAL A 270 4.13 7.94 -7.19
N LEU A 271 4.76 8.85 -6.46
CA LEU A 271 4.09 9.60 -5.40
C LEU A 271 3.21 10.68 -6.02
N VAL A 272 1.98 10.79 -5.54
CA VAL A 272 1.02 11.80 -5.96
C VAL A 272 0.49 12.51 -4.72
N SER A 273 0.71 13.82 -4.66
CA SER A 273 0.17 14.70 -3.63
C SER A 273 -0.99 15.49 -4.19
N GLY A 274 -2.08 15.60 -3.42
CA GLY A 274 -3.28 16.32 -3.82
C GLY A 274 -4.16 16.69 -2.64
N TRP A 275 -5.39 17.08 -2.95
CA TRP A 275 -6.42 17.43 -1.97
C TRP A 275 -7.47 16.33 -1.94
N LEU A 276 -7.68 15.73 -0.77
CA LEU A 276 -8.83 14.86 -0.53
C LEU A 276 -10.06 15.74 -0.35
N GLU A 277 -11.02 15.64 -1.27
CA GLU A 277 -12.24 16.48 -1.28
C GLU A 277 -13.28 15.97 -0.27
N GLU A 278 -12.93 15.98 1.02
CA GLU A 278 -13.88 15.81 2.14
C GLU A 278 -14.65 17.11 2.44
N VAL A 279 -15.40 17.17 3.55
CA VAL A 279 -16.11 18.40 3.97
C VAL A 279 -15.13 19.58 4.14
N GLU A 280 -13.92 19.28 4.59
CA GLU A 280 -12.78 20.18 4.57
C GLU A 280 -11.67 19.56 3.70
N ARG A 281 -11.01 20.36 2.86
CA ARG A 281 -9.93 19.88 2.01
C ARG A 281 -8.72 19.50 2.86
N GLU A 282 -8.31 18.25 2.77
CA GLU A 282 -7.11 17.74 3.46
C GLU A 282 -6.00 17.44 2.44
N ALA A 283 -4.77 17.89 2.75
CA ALA A 283 -3.62 17.53 1.93
C ALA A 283 -3.32 16.04 2.11
N HIS A 284 -3.24 15.30 1.00
CA HIS A 284 -3.03 13.85 1.02
C HIS A 284 -1.98 13.42 0.02
N THR A 285 -1.10 12.50 0.41
CA THR A 285 -0.08 11.93 -0.46
C THR A 285 -0.24 10.42 -0.53
N VAL A 286 -0.35 9.90 -1.75
CA VAL A 286 -0.55 8.48 -2.03
C VAL A 286 0.54 7.95 -2.96
N CYS A 287 0.70 6.63 -2.99
CA CYS A 287 1.71 5.97 -3.83
C CYS A 287 1.01 5.17 -4.94
N MET A 288 1.19 5.57 -6.20
CA MET A 288 0.72 4.80 -7.36
C MET A 288 1.68 3.65 -7.65
N VAL A 289 1.14 2.43 -7.65
CA VAL A 289 1.92 1.19 -7.72
C VAL A 289 1.63 0.36 -8.97
N GLY A 290 0.63 0.76 -9.75
CA GLY A 290 0.26 0.07 -10.96
C GLY A 290 -0.78 0.84 -11.78
N PHE A 291 -1.04 0.34 -12.98
CA PHE A 291 -2.15 0.81 -13.81
C PHE A 291 -2.72 -0.33 -14.64
N ARG A 292 -3.85 -0.11 -15.31
CA ARG A 292 -4.35 -1.03 -16.33
C ARG A 292 -3.99 -0.50 -17.72
N SER A 293 -3.30 -1.32 -18.51
CA SER A 293 -2.99 -0.97 -19.90
C SER A 293 -4.28 -0.62 -20.65
N PRO A 294 -4.29 0.46 -21.44
CA PRO A 294 -5.45 0.81 -22.24
C PRO A 294 -5.55 -0.12 -23.46
N GLU A 295 -6.73 -0.13 -24.09
CA GLU A 295 -6.83 -0.72 -25.43
C GLU A 295 -5.96 0.09 -26.40
N LEU A 296 -5.22 -0.59 -27.27
CA LEU A 296 -4.38 0.10 -28.24
C LEU A 296 -5.25 0.89 -29.22
N PRO A 297 -5.06 2.21 -29.36
CA PRO A 297 -5.81 3.01 -30.31
C PRO A 297 -5.49 2.58 -31.74
N ARG A 298 -6.46 2.71 -32.65
CA ARG A 298 -6.20 2.54 -34.09
C ARG A 298 -5.40 3.75 -34.57
N VAL A 299 -4.13 3.53 -34.89
CA VAL A 299 -3.23 4.54 -35.44
C VAL A 299 -3.40 4.58 -36.95
N LYS A 300 -3.60 5.78 -37.53
CA LYS A 300 -3.64 5.93 -39.00
C LYS A 300 -2.22 5.90 -39.58
N ASP A 301 -2.12 5.62 -40.87
CA ASP A 301 -0.84 5.64 -41.56
C ASP A 301 -0.18 7.03 -41.47
N GLY A 302 1.08 7.07 -41.06
CA GLY A 302 1.83 8.31 -40.81
C GLY A 302 1.61 8.98 -39.44
N GLU A 303 0.72 8.46 -38.58
CA GLU A 303 0.52 8.96 -37.21
C GLU A 303 1.37 8.16 -36.19
N CYS A 304 1.73 8.80 -35.08
CA CYS A 304 2.34 8.16 -33.92
C CYS A 304 1.58 8.60 -32.67
N LEU A 305 1.10 7.64 -31.87
CA LEU A 305 0.38 7.88 -30.63
C LEU A 305 1.10 7.21 -29.47
N VAL A 306 1.08 7.83 -28.29
CA VAL A 306 1.59 7.23 -27.07
C VAL A 306 0.49 6.35 -26.50
N ALA A 307 0.60 5.03 -26.65
CA ALA A 307 -0.45 4.08 -26.25
C ALA A 307 -0.97 4.33 -24.81
N ASP A 308 -0.07 4.63 -23.88
CA ASP A 308 -0.38 4.82 -22.47
C ASP A 308 -1.01 6.19 -22.14
N GLU A 309 -1.13 7.14 -23.08
CA GLU A 309 -1.86 8.42 -22.85
C GLU A 309 -3.34 8.19 -22.50
N ASN A 310 -3.86 7.00 -22.84
CA ASN A 310 -5.26 6.62 -22.67
C ASN A 310 -5.53 5.79 -21.41
N ILE A 311 -4.58 5.64 -20.47
CA ILE A 311 -4.83 4.87 -19.24
C ILE A 311 -6.04 5.43 -18.47
N GLU A 312 -6.99 4.56 -18.11
CA GLU A 312 -8.17 4.97 -17.37
C GLU A 312 -8.08 4.68 -15.87
N VAL A 313 -7.27 3.69 -15.51
CA VAL A 313 -7.29 3.07 -14.18
C VAL A 313 -5.88 2.98 -13.65
N VAL A 314 -5.71 3.44 -12.42
CA VAL A 314 -4.49 3.31 -11.62
C VAL A 314 -4.76 2.52 -10.35
N TYR A 315 -3.72 1.90 -9.82
CA TYR A 315 -3.71 1.19 -8.55
C TYR A 315 -2.85 1.96 -7.56
N VAL A 316 -3.43 2.27 -6.41
CA VAL A 316 -2.91 3.22 -5.43
C VAL A 316 -2.80 2.55 -4.07
N HIS A 317 -1.65 2.72 -3.44
CA HIS A 317 -1.46 2.52 -2.01
C HIS A 317 -1.87 3.81 -1.30
N ASP A 318 -3.00 3.74 -0.59
CA ASP A 318 -3.57 4.86 0.16
C ASP A 318 -3.74 4.42 1.62
N ASP A 319 -3.07 5.09 2.55
CA ASP A 319 -3.07 4.76 3.97
C ASP A 319 -4.45 4.95 4.64
N ASN A 320 -5.30 5.80 4.06
CA ASN A 320 -6.67 6.05 4.50
C ASN A 320 -7.69 5.03 3.95
N LEU A 321 -7.29 4.21 2.96
CA LEU A 321 -8.15 3.22 2.32
C LEU A 321 -7.57 1.79 2.34
N GLY A 322 -6.42 1.55 1.72
CA GLY A 322 -5.80 0.23 1.65
C GLY A 322 -4.80 0.05 0.49
N PRO A 323 -4.18 -1.14 0.39
CA PRO A 323 -3.26 -1.49 -0.69
C PRO A 323 -3.97 -1.71 -2.02
N ASN A 324 -3.33 -1.34 -3.13
CA ASN A 324 -3.82 -1.57 -4.49
C ASN A 324 -5.27 -1.11 -4.73
N ALA A 325 -5.68 -0.03 -4.05
CA ALA A 325 -6.96 0.62 -4.26
C ALA A 325 -7.06 1.10 -5.71
N ARG A 326 -8.18 0.76 -6.36
CA ARG A 326 -8.40 1.12 -7.75
C ARG A 326 -9.01 2.51 -7.81
N PHE A 327 -8.41 3.37 -8.63
CA PHE A 327 -8.92 4.70 -8.95
C PHE A 327 -9.05 4.86 -10.46
N ARG A 328 -10.01 5.68 -10.88
CA ARG A 328 -10.12 6.17 -12.26
C ARG A 328 -9.50 7.56 -12.36
N ILE A 329 -8.79 7.79 -13.45
CA ILE A 329 -8.29 9.11 -13.81
C ILE A 329 -9.45 9.88 -14.47
N ALA A 330 -9.82 11.01 -13.87
CA ALA A 330 -10.81 11.93 -14.40
C ALA A 330 -10.21 13.33 -14.59
N VAL A 331 -10.85 14.15 -15.41
CA VAL A 331 -10.57 15.59 -15.49
C VAL A 331 -11.78 16.34 -14.92
N ARG A 332 -11.52 17.23 -13.96
CA ARG A 332 -12.52 18.05 -13.25
C ARG A 332 -11.99 19.47 -13.15
N ALA A 333 -12.78 20.45 -13.59
CA ALA A 333 -12.37 21.86 -13.61
C ALA A 333 -10.95 22.06 -14.18
N ASP A 334 -10.66 21.38 -15.29
CA ASP A 334 -9.36 21.34 -15.97
C ASP A 334 -8.16 20.76 -15.21
N ALA A 335 -8.35 20.22 -14.00
CA ALA A 335 -7.33 19.47 -13.25
C ALA A 335 -7.57 17.96 -13.32
N VAL A 336 -6.50 17.18 -13.15
CA VAL A 336 -6.60 15.72 -13.01
C VAL A 336 -7.07 15.38 -11.60
N SER A 337 -8.03 14.47 -11.51
CA SER A 337 -8.51 13.91 -10.23
C SER A 337 -8.47 12.39 -10.26
N LEU A 338 -8.17 11.78 -9.11
CA LEU A 338 -8.26 10.35 -8.88
C LEU A 338 -9.59 10.05 -8.21
N VAL A 339 -10.49 9.40 -8.94
CA VAL A 339 -11.82 9.04 -8.45
C VAL A 339 -11.83 7.59 -7.99
N PRO A 340 -12.18 7.28 -6.74
CA PRO A 340 -12.25 5.91 -6.24
C PRO A 340 -13.17 5.07 -7.11
N ALA A 341 -12.69 3.88 -7.51
CA ALA A 341 -13.43 3.01 -8.40
C ALA A 341 -13.23 1.55 -7.98
N SER A 342 -14.29 0.85 -7.61
CA SER A 342 -14.20 -0.58 -7.34
C SER A 342 -14.49 -1.42 -8.59
N PRO A 343 -13.74 -2.51 -8.85
CA PRO A 343 -14.24 -3.53 -9.78
C PRO A 343 -15.55 -4.12 -9.24
N GLU A 344 -16.30 -4.78 -10.13
CA GLU A 344 -17.45 -5.57 -9.67
C GLU A 344 -16.98 -6.58 -8.62
N PRO A 345 -17.61 -6.60 -7.42
CA PRO A 345 -17.22 -7.50 -6.35
C PRO A 345 -17.31 -8.96 -6.78
N ARG A 346 -16.23 -9.73 -6.64
CA ARG A 346 -16.27 -11.20 -6.86
C ARG A 346 -16.94 -11.94 -5.69
N ARG A 347 -17.12 -11.24 -4.58
CA ARG A 347 -17.69 -11.74 -3.31
C ARG A 347 -19.21 -11.83 -3.22
N GLY A 348 -19.97 -11.43 -4.25
CA GLY A 348 -21.44 -11.40 -4.19
C GLY A 348 -21.97 -10.47 -3.08
N THR A 349 -22.98 -10.90 -2.33
CA THR A 349 -23.67 -10.12 -1.27
C THR A 349 -22.95 -10.11 0.09
N TRP A 350 -21.61 -10.12 0.08
CA TRP A 350 -20.81 -10.14 1.29
C TRP A 350 -21.08 -8.91 2.20
N PRO A 351 -21.28 -9.08 3.51
CA PRO A 351 -21.91 -8.09 4.39
C PRO A 351 -21.03 -6.89 4.80
N SER A 352 -19.75 -6.83 4.41
CA SER A 352 -18.94 -5.64 4.64
C SER A 352 -19.07 -4.69 3.46
N ASP A 353 -19.65 -3.51 3.70
CA ASP A 353 -19.71 -2.44 2.72
C ASP A 353 -18.32 -2.13 2.18
N ASN A 354 -18.21 -1.97 0.87
CA ASN A 354 -16.96 -1.62 0.22
C ASN A 354 -16.62 -0.15 0.52
N PRO A 355 -15.59 0.16 1.31
CA PRO A 355 -15.33 1.54 1.71
C PRO A 355 -14.98 2.47 0.55
N THR A 356 -14.57 1.92 -0.60
CA THR A 356 -14.28 2.69 -1.82
C THR A 356 -15.51 3.43 -2.35
N THR A 357 -16.73 2.96 -2.08
CA THR A 357 -17.96 3.58 -2.62
C THR A 357 -18.33 4.89 -1.95
N THR A 358 -17.79 5.13 -0.75
CA THR A 358 -18.00 6.37 0.02
C THR A 358 -16.69 7.13 0.22
N TYR A 359 -15.62 6.74 -0.47
CA TYR A 359 -14.33 7.40 -0.39
C TYR A 359 -14.31 8.62 -1.30
N HIS A 360 -13.59 9.66 -0.87
CA HIS A 360 -13.51 10.93 -1.57
C HIS A 360 -12.49 10.88 -2.71
N GLU A 361 -12.67 11.74 -3.72
CA GLU A 361 -11.69 11.90 -4.79
C GLU A 361 -10.47 12.70 -4.31
N ILE A 362 -9.33 12.42 -4.94
CA ILE A 362 -8.08 13.15 -4.72
C ILE A 362 -7.87 14.08 -5.91
N ALA A 363 -8.08 15.37 -5.71
CA ALA A 363 -7.84 16.39 -6.73
C ALA A 363 -6.35 16.75 -6.76
N ILE A 364 -5.71 16.66 -7.93
CA ILE A 364 -4.29 16.98 -8.10
C ILE A 364 -4.17 18.46 -8.44
N PRO A 365 -3.66 19.31 -7.52
CA PRO A 365 -3.52 20.73 -7.79
C PRO A 365 -2.43 21.00 -8.83
N PRO A 366 -2.41 22.19 -9.44
CA PRO A 366 -1.21 22.66 -10.11
C PRO A 366 -0.03 22.67 -9.14
N ALA A 367 1.19 22.48 -9.66
CA ALA A 367 2.38 22.72 -8.84
C ALA A 367 2.38 24.20 -8.40
N GLU A 368 2.45 24.47 -7.10
CA GLU A 368 2.64 25.85 -6.64
C GLU A 368 3.91 26.41 -7.30
N PRO A 369 3.87 27.64 -7.84
CA PRO A 369 5.12 28.30 -8.19
C PRO A 369 5.95 28.36 -6.92
N ALA A 370 7.20 27.86 -6.99
CA ALA A 370 8.17 28.07 -5.93
C ALA A 370 8.10 29.55 -5.59
N SER A 371 7.68 29.88 -4.36
CA SER A 371 7.59 31.27 -3.93
C SER A 371 8.92 31.92 -4.28
N GLU A 372 8.91 32.87 -5.23
CA GLU A 372 10.05 33.75 -5.41
C GLU A 372 10.29 34.37 -4.03
N SER A 373 11.39 33.96 -3.40
CA SER A 373 11.91 34.64 -2.23
C SER A 373 12.13 36.06 -2.68
N THR A 374 11.22 36.94 -2.25
CA THR A 374 11.37 38.37 -2.38
C THR A 374 12.44 38.76 -1.38
N ASP A 375 13.69 38.64 -1.81
CA ASP A 375 14.82 39.34 -1.21
C ASP A 375 14.81 40.82 -1.62
#